data_AF-A0A1B6AK61-F1
#
_entry.id   AF-A0A1B6AK61-F1
#
_cell.length_a   1.000
_cell.length_b   1.000
_cell.length_c   1.000
_cell.angle_alpha   90.00
_cell.angle_beta   90.00
_cell.angle_gamma   90.00
#
_symmetry.space_group_name_H-M   'P 1'
#
loop_
_entity.id
_entity.type
_entity.pdbx_description
1 polymer ?
#
loop_
_entity_poly.entity_id
_entity_poly.type
_entity_poly.pdbx_seq_one_letter_code
_entity_poly.pdbx_strand_id
1 'polypeptide(L)'
;MTSTMPPRLTEARVVGALPADGWFVEYREDDGTTFSSPLAAWAVHAYGSVADLVPLDVDRNGTTDDPRTCSNFVRIYRRDHESTP
;
A
#
# COMPACT_ATOMS: atom_id res chain seq x y z
N MET A 1 25.46 26.42 -1.32
CA MET A 1 24.09 26.02 -0.99
C MET A 1 23.98 24.53 -1.26
N THR A 2 24.07 23.70 -0.23
CA THR A 2 23.97 22.25 -0.37
C THR A 2 22.49 21.89 -0.47
N SER A 3 22.02 21.59 -1.67
CA SER A 3 20.68 21.07 -1.89
C SER A 3 20.59 19.72 -1.19
N THR A 4 19.94 19.68 -0.03
CA THR A 4 19.69 18.43 0.68
C THR A 4 18.49 17.81 0.00
N MET A 5 18.76 16.90 -0.94
CA MET A 5 17.73 16.05 -1.53
C MET A 5 17.01 15.35 -0.37
N PRO A 6 15.67 15.43 -0.28
CA PRO A 6 14.95 14.73 0.78
C PRO A 6 15.26 13.23 0.66
N PRO A 7 15.40 12.51 1.80
CA PRO A 7 15.61 11.07 1.77
C PRO A 7 14.51 10.40 0.94
N ARG A 8 14.86 9.35 0.21
CA ARG A 8 13.86 8.51 -0.47
C ARG A 8 12.84 8.07 0.57
N LEU A 9 11.55 8.10 0.25
CA LEU A 9 10.46 7.88 1.19
C LEU A 9 10.58 6.57 1.98
N THR A 10 11.23 5.54 1.42
CA THR A 10 11.53 4.26 2.09
C THR A 10 12.48 4.38 3.29
N GLU A 11 13.22 5.47 3.43
CA GLU A 11 14.10 5.77 4.59
C GLU A 11 13.47 6.80 5.54
N ALA A 12 12.30 7.34 5.21
CA ALA A 12 11.62 8.31 6.06
C ALA A 12 10.94 7.60 7.23
N ARG A 13 11.12 8.16 8.44
CA ARG A 13 10.51 7.63 9.67
C ARG A 13 8.98 7.57 9.53
N VAL A 14 8.39 6.40 9.78
CA VAL A 14 6.95 6.24 9.99
C VAL A 14 6.55 7.00 11.26
N VAL A 15 5.58 7.91 11.13
CA VAL A 15 5.07 8.75 12.22
C VAL A 15 3.62 8.46 12.58
N GLY A 16 2.94 7.65 11.79
CA GLY A 16 1.57 7.25 12.05
C GLY A 16 1.06 6.22 11.06
N ALA A 17 -0.15 5.74 11.32
CA ALA A 17 -0.90 4.85 10.44
C ALA A 17 -2.35 5.34 10.38
N LEU A 18 -2.92 5.35 9.17
CA LEU A 18 -4.34 5.59 8.96
C LEU A 18 -5.04 4.26 8.68
N PRO A 19 -6.22 3.99 9.26
CA PRO A 19 -6.98 2.79 8.95
C PRO A 19 -7.38 2.79 7.46
N ALA A 20 -7.29 1.62 6.83
CA ALA A 20 -7.61 1.44 5.42
C ALA A 20 -8.97 0.74 5.21
N ASP A 21 -9.93 0.99 6.10
CA ASP A 21 -11.25 0.36 6.05
C ASP A 21 -11.91 0.50 4.68
N GLY A 22 -12.39 -0.62 4.14
CA GLY A 22 -13.04 -0.69 2.82
C GLY A 22 -12.08 -0.73 1.63
N TRP A 23 -10.77 -0.61 1.85
CA TRP A 23 -9.75 -0.77 0.81
C TRP A 23 -9.26 -2.22 0.72
N PHE A 24 -8.95 -2.63 -0.51
CA PHE A 24 -8.48 -3.96 -0.86
C PHE A 24 -7.32 -3.86 -1.83
N VAL A 25 -6.45 -4.85 -1.77
CA VAL A 25 -5.39 -5.09 -2.75
C VAL A 25 -5.81 -6.28 -3.61
N GLU A 26 -5.63 -6.16 -4.93
CA GLU A 26 -5.82 -7.25 -5.88
C GLU A 26 -4.47 -7.77 -6.36
N TYR A 27 -4.34 -9.08 -6.42
CA TYR A 27 -3.16 -9.80 -6.90
C TYR A 27 -3.54 -10.76 -8.03
N ARG A 28 -2.58 -11.11 -8.87
CA ARG A 28 -2.75 -12.09 -9.95
C ARG A 28 -1.62 -13.12 -9.95
N GLU A 29 -1.98 -14.38 -9.75
CA GLU A 29 -1.06 -15.51 -9.80
C GLU A 29 -0.68 -15.88 -11.24
N ASP A 30 0.40 -16.65 -11.39
CA ASP A 30 0.93 -17.09 -12.68
C ASP A 30 -0.07 -17.94 -13.49
N ASP A 31 -1.01 -18.60 -12.83
CA ASP A 31 -2.10 -19.36 -13.45
C ASP A 31 -3.26 -18.48 -13.95
N GLY A 32 -3.16 -17.16 -13.75
CA GLY A 32 -4.16 -16.16 -14.13
C GLY A 32 -5.24 -15.93 -13.08
N THR A 33 -5.26 -16.69 -11.99
CA THR A 33 -6.21 -16.51 -10.90
C THR A 33 -5.98 -15.18 -10.21
N THR A 34 -7.06 -14.45 -9.93
CA THR A 34 -7.02 -13.23 -9.13
C THR A 34 -7.59 -13.48 -7.75
N PHE A 35 -6.99 -12.84 -6.75
CA PHE A 35 -7.51 -12.81 -5.40
C PHE A 35 -7.31 -11.41 -4.80
N SER A 36 -8.02 -11.14 -3.70
CA SER A 36 -7.90 -9.88 -2.99
C SER A 36 -7.67 -10.07 -1.49
N SER A 37 -6.93 -9.13 -0.90
CA SER A 37 -6.67 -9.03 0.54
C SER A 37 -7.17 -7.69 1.06
N PRO A 38 -7.79 -7.60 2.26
CA PRO A 38 -8.10 -6.33 2.87
C PRO A 38 -6.82 -5.56 3.21
N LEU A 39 -6.77 -4.28 2.84
CA LEU A 39 -5.64 -3.43 3.20
C LEU A 39 -5.73 -3.09 4.70
N ALA A 40 -4.64 -3.24 5.45
CA ALA A 40 -4.65 -3.03 6.88
C ALA A 40 -4.57 -1.54 7.25
N ALA A 41 -3.65 -0.81 6.61
CA ALA A 41 -3.42 0.60 6.92
C ALA A 41 -2.68 1.34 5.80
N TRP A 42 -2.58 2.65 5.97
CA TRP A 42 -1.67 3.53 5.23
C TRP A 42 -0.61 4.09 6.18
N ALA A 43 0.67 3.77 5.96
CA ALA A 43 1.76 4.35 6.73
C ALA A 43 1.98 5.81 6.34
N VAL A 44 2.08 6.68 7.35
CA VAL A 44 2.37 8.11 7.21
C VAL A 44 3.83 8.34 7.55
N HIS A 45 4.59 8.94 6.64
CA HIS A 45 6.01 9.26 6.86
C HIS A 45 6.21 10.73 7.26
N ALA A 46 7.20 11.02 8.11
CA ALA A 46 7.43 12.31 8.78
C ALA A 46 7.52 13.54 7.85
N TYR A 47 7.77 13.32 6.55
CA TYR A 47 7.94 14.37 5.53
C TYR A 47 7.21 14.03 4.22
N GLY A 48 6.31 13.05 4.24
CA GLY A 48 5.54 12.64 3.07
C GLY A 48 4.36 13.57 2.80
N SER A 49 4.07 13.79 1.52
CA SER A 49 2.77 14.25 1.04
C SER A 49 1.69 13.18 1.28
N VAL A 50 0.41 13.55 1.15
CA VAL A 50 -0.70 12.58 1.07
C VAL A 50 -0.50 11.60 -0.10
N ALA A 51 0.20 12.02 -1.15
CA ALA A 51 0.60 11.15 -2.26
C ALA A 51 1.64 10.08 -1.87
N ASP A 52 2.29 10.24 -0.71
CA ASP A 52 3.41 9.43 -0.24
C ASP A 52 3.00 8.42 0.85
N LEU A 53 1.69 8.21 1.02
CA LEU A 53 1.18 7.16 1.89
C LEU A 53 1.60 5.79 1.34
N VAL A 54 2.14 4.96 2.22
CA VAL A 54 2.54 3.58 1.89
C VAL A 54 1.40 2.65 2.30
N PRO A 55 0.78 1.91 1.36
CA PRO A 55 -0.20 0.91 1.70
C PRO A 55 0.47 -0.23 2.47
N LEU A 56 -0.20 -0.75 3.48
CA LEU A 56 0.26 -1.86 4.29
C LEU A 56 -0.72 -3.03 4.13
N ASP A 57 -0.29 -4.08 3.44
CA ASP A 57 -0.99 -5.37 3.40
C ASP A 57 -0.37 -6.33 4.42
N VAL A 58 -1.17 -7.27 4.92
CA VAL A 58 -0.72 -8.26 5.91
C VAL A 58 -0.80 -9.64 5.29
N ASP A 59 0.35 -10.29 5.14
CA ASP A 59 0.40 -11.65 4.61
C ASP A 59 -0.14 -12.67 5.63
N ARG A 60 -0.28 -13.92 5.19
CA ARG A 60 -0.75 -15.03 6.05
C ARG A 60 0.14 -15.34 7.25
N ASN A 61 1.37 -14.82 7.28
CA ASN A 61 2.33 -15.01 8.38
C ASN A 61 2.26 -13.84 9.38
N GLY A 62 1.42 -12.83 9.13
CA GLY A 62 1.35 -11.61 9.93
C GLY A 62 2.45 -10.60 9.59
N THR A 63 3.18 -10.78 8.49
CA THR A 63 4.18 -9.81 8.01
C THR A 63 3.46 -8.69 7.29
N THR A 64 3.88 -7.46 7.55
CA THR A 64 3.33 -6.26 6.92
C THR A 64 4.31 -5.69 5.92
N ASP A 65 3.88 -5.51 4.68
CA ASP A 65 4.71 -4.98 3.59
C ASP A 65 3.90 -4.07 2.65
N ASP A 66 4.62 -3.30 1.82
CA ASP A 66 4.02 -2.54 0.74
C ASP A 66 3.65 -3.48 -0.42
N PRO A 67 2.35 -3.71 -0.68
CA PRO A 67 1.90 -4.64 -1.71
C PRO A 67 2.39 -4.26 -3.12
N ARG A 68 2.69 -2.97 -3.36
CA ARG A 68 3.17 -2.47 -4.66
C ARG A 68 4.57 -2.99 -4.99
N THR A 69 5.27 -3.57 -4.01
CA THR A 69 6.59 -4.19 -4.21
C THR A 69 6.51 -5.64 -4.67
N CYS A 70 5.34 -6.26 -4.57
CA CYS A 70 5.09 -7.64 -5.02
C CYS A 70 4.95 -7.69 -6.56
N SER A 71 5.56 -8.68 -7.20
CA SER A 71 5.51 -8.82 -8.67
C SER A 71 4.12 -9.17 -9.21
N ASN A 72 3.26 -9.75 -8.36
CA ASN A 72 1.89 -10.14 -8.68
C ASN A 72 0.84 -9.07 -8.32
N PHE A 73 1.27 -7.88 -7.88
CA PHE A 73 0.38 -6.76 -7.57
C PHE A 73 -0.37 -6.28 -8.82
N VAL A 74 -1.69 -6.08 -8.69
CA VAL A 74 -2.52 -5.52 -9.77
C VAL A 74 -2.96 -4.10 -9.44
N ARG A 75 -3.67 -3.91 -8.33
CA ARG A 75 -4.25 -2.61 -7.95
C ARG A 75 -4.63 -2.55 -6.48
N ILE A 76 -4.79 -1.32 -5.99
CA ILE A 76 -5.50 -1.02 -4.74
C ILE A 76 -6.83 -0.37 -5.11
N TYR A 77 -7.92 -0.81 -4.50
CA TYR A 77 -9.26 -0.32 -4.80
C TYR A 77 -10.13 -0.28 -3.55
N ARG A 78 -11.18 0.54 -3.60
CA ARG A 78 -12.19 0.62 -2.54
C ARG A 78 -13.41 -0.20 -2.98
N ARG A 79 -13.86 -1.14 -2.15
CA ARG A 79 -14.89 -2.14 -2.52
C ARG A 79 -16.25 -1.52 -2.84
N ASP A 80 -16.57 -0.38 -2.23
CA ASP A 80 -17.82 0.37 -2.45
C ASP A 80 -17.79 1.29 -3.69
N HIS A 81 -16.63 1.44 -4.34
CA HIS A 81 -16.48 2.18 -5.60
C HIS A 81 -16.36 1.26 -6.82
N GLU A 82 -16.61 -0.05 -6.65
CA GLU A 82 -16.74 -0.98 -7.77
C GLU A 82 -18.13 -0.78 -8.41
N SER A 83 -18.23 0.24 -9.27
CA SER A 83 -19.38 0.38 -10.17
C SER A 83 -19.50 -0.90 -10.99
N THR A 84 -20.52 -1.70 -10.69
CA THR A 84 -20.96 -2.81 -11.55
C THR A 84 -22.03 -2.26 -12.49
N PRO A 85 -22.06 -2.64 -13.77
CA PRO A 85 -21.05 -2.55 -14.84
C PRO A 85 -21.14 -1.24 -15.66
#